data_AF-A0A7V9K7D7-F1
#
_entry.id   AF-A0A7V9K7D7-F1
#
_cell.length_a   1.000
_cell.length_b   1.000
_cell.length_c   1.000
_cell.angle_alpha   90.00
_cell.angle_beta   90.00
_cell.angle_gamma   90.00
#
_symmetry.space_group_name_H-M   'P 1'
#
loop_
_entity.id
_entity.type
_entity.pdbx_description
1 polymer ?
#
loop_
_entity_poly.entity_id
_entity_poly.type
_entity_poly.pdbx_seq_one_letter_code
_entity_poly.pdbx_strand_id
1 'polypeptide(L)' 'AARSSLRGVFEGVTIQHLASGALPADVERLTTDTDAWQSH' A
#
# COMPACT_ATOMS: atom_id res chain seq x y z
N ALA A 1 -13.07 3.96 3.66
CA ALA A 1 -12.08 3.52 2.64
C ALA A 1 -10.69 3.25 3.26
N ALA A 2 -10.07 4.22 3.94
CA ALA A 2 -8.68 4.14 4.44
C ALA A 2 -8.28 2.84 5.19
N ARG A 3 -9.13 2.29 6.05
CA ARG A 3 -8.84 1.03 6.77
C ARG A 3 -8.74 -0.19 5.86
N SER A 4 -9.54 -0.23 4.79
CA SER A 4 -9.49 -1.30 3.80
C SER A 4 -8.21 -1.20 2.96
N SER A 5 -7.80 0.02 2.63
CA SER A 5 -6.55 0.28 1.92
C SER A 5 -5.33 -0.17 2.76
N LEU A 6 -5.29 0.19 4.04
CA LEU A 6 -4.23 -0.25 4.97
C LEU A 6 -4.19 -1.77 5.15
N ARG A 7 -5.35 -2.43 5.19
CA ARG A 7 -5.47 -3.90 5.25
C ARG A 7 -4.77 -4.55 4.06
N GLY A 8 -5.10 -4.10 2.85
CA GLY A 8 -4.52 -4.65 1.61
C GLY A 8 -3.01 -4.44 1.52
N VAL A 9 -2.51 -3.30 2.00
CA VAL A 9 -1.07 -3.04 2.08
C VAL A 9 -0.38 -4.04 3.03
N PHE A 10 -0.93 -4.28 4.23
CA PHE A 10 -0.35 -5.22 5.17
C PHE A 10 -0.46 -6.69 4.73
N GLU A 11 -1.46 -7.04 3.92
CA GLU A 11 -1.63 -8.39 3.37
C GLU A 11 -0.70 -8.66 2.17
N GLY A 12 -0.34 -7.63 1.38
CA GLY A 12 0.50 -7.76 0.19
C GLY A 12 2.00 -7.50 0.41
N VAL A 13 2.39 -6.80 1.48
CA VAL A 13 3.80 -6.53 1.80
C VAL A 13 4.43 -7.71 2.51
N THR A 14 5.65 -8.08 2.10
CA THR A 14 6.41 -9.17 2.69
C THR A 14 7.75 -8.67 3.22
N ILE A 15 8.42 -9.46 4.06
CA ILE A 15 9.79 -9.15 4.52
C ILE A 15 10.76 -9.02 3.35
N GLN A 16 10.59 -9.80 2.28
CA GLN A 16 11.44 -9.69 1.09
C GLN A 16 11.28 -8.34 0.38
N HIS A 17 10.04 -7.83 0.27
CA HIS A 17 9.78 -6.49 -0.25
C HIS A 17 10.53 -5.43 0.57
N LEU A 18 10.45 -5.51 1.90
CA LEU A 18 11.17 -4.61 2.80
C LEU A 18 12.70 -4.73 2.65
N ALA A 19 13.22 -5.96 2.58
CA ALA A 19 14.65 -6.21 2.43
C ALA A 19 15.22 -5.73 1.08
N SER A 20 14.40 -5.77 0.04
CA SER A 20 14.75 -5.28 -1.31
C SER A 20 14.55 -3.77 -1.50
N GLY A 21 13.83 -3.11 -0.60
CA GLY A 21 13.42 -1.71 -0.76
C GLY A 21 12.41 -1.47 -1.89
N ALA A 22 11.81 -2.53 -2.43
CA ALA A 22 10.81 -2.46 -3.50
C ALA A 22 9.42 -2.79 -2.94
N LEU A 23 8.43 -1.97 -3.30
CA LEU A 23 7.05 -2.19 -2.89
C LEU A 23 6.31 -3.04 -3.93
N PRO A 24 5.28 -3.81 -3.52
CA PRO A 24 4.36 -4.42 -4.47
C PRO A 24 3.68 -3.36 -5.33
N ALA A 25 3.46 -3.65 -6.62
CA ALA A 25 2.89 -2.71 -7.58
C ALA A 25 1.54 -2.09 -7.13
N ASP A 26 0.70 -2.86 -6.44
CA ASP A 26 -0.56 -2.35 -5.90
C ASP A 26 -0.36 -1.32 -4.77
N VAL A 27 0.70 -1.47 -3.98
CA VAL A 27 1.06 -0.53 -2.92
C VAL A 27 1.66 0.74 -3.51
N GLU A 28 2.52 0.64 -4.54
CA GLU A 28 3.04 1.81 -5.27
C GLU A 28 1.92 2.63 -5.94
N ARG A 29 0.90 1.95 -6.46
CA ARG A 29 -0.28 2.62 -7.01
C ARG A 29 -1.06 3.38 -5.92
N LEU A 30 -1.13 2.83 -4.71
CA LEU A 30 -1.75 3.52 -3.57
C LEU A 30 -0.95 4.72 -3.06
N THR A 31 0.37 4.75 -3.24
CA THR A 31 1.18 5.94 -2.84
C THR A 31 1.09 7.09 -3.83
N THR A 32 0.71 6.81 -5.08
CA THR A 32 0.54 7.82 -6.14
C THR A 32 -0.91 8.29 -6.29
N ASP A 33 -1.86 7.54 -5.73
CA ASP A 33 -3.26 7.92 -5.64
C ASP A 33 -3.51 8.80 -4.41
N THR A 34 -3.43 10.12 -4.60
CA THR A 34 -3.68 11.12 -3.55
C THR A 34 -5.12 11.08 -3.01
N ASP A 35 -6.08 10.56 -3.79
CA ASP A 35 -7.47 10.41 -3.39
C ASP A 35 -7.69 9.19 -2.48
N ALA A 36 -6.86 8.14 -2.62
CA ALA A 36 -6.93 6.94 -1.79
C ALA A 36 -6.70 7.20 -0.29
N TRP A 37 -6.08 8.33 0.05
CA TRP A 37 -5.81 8.76 1.42
C TRP A 37 -6.80 9.79 1.94
N GLN A 38 -7.72 10.28 1.12
CA GLN A 38 -8.77 11.17 1.59
C GLN A 38 -9.73 10.40 2.51
N SER A 39 -9.84 10.91 3.73
CA SER A 39 -10.81 10.43 4.70
C SER A 39 -12.16 11.04 4.33
N HIS A 40 -12.98 10.29 3.59
CA HIS A 40 -14.42 10.56 3.52
C HIS A 40 -15.09 10.14 4.83
#